data_AF-A0A536HUL8-F1
#
_entry.id   AF-A0A536HUL8-F1
#
_cell.length_a   1.000
_cell.length_b   1.000
_cell.length_c   1.000
_cell.angle_alpha   90.00
_cell.angle_beta   90.00
_cell.angle_gamma   90.00
#
_symmetry.space_group_name_H-M   'P 1'
#
loop_
_entity.id
_entity.type
_entity.pdbx_description
1 polymer ?
#
loop_
_entity_poly.entity_id
_entity_poly.type
_entity_poly.pdbx_seq_one_letter_code
_entity_poly.pdbx_strand_id
1 'polypeptide(L)'
;MLAFICAASVILLGLALQTHHLSARLLAVLAALVAVDAVLRIPAVIGIAGFSPVFFLMLVGGFEMGPSFGFAMGALTLLVSAALTAGFGPWLPYQMLAAGWVGMGAGLLGGLTVGRHSGIRLSALAVYAVVTGFGYGVLLDLWEWPLLLGGGTSPISWAPGLATSELARRFGAFYLTTSLVYDAFRAGGNLLLVLVAGAPVLAALHRFRLRFLVDWAPAGNMSPNVGASPRYRAPTGAD
;
A
#
# COMPACT_ATOMS: atom_id res chain seq x y z
N MET A 1 20.41 -17.75 6.96
CA MET A 1 20.07 -16.33 6.68
C MET A 1 18.72 -16.20 5.95
N LEU A 2 18.54 -16.80 4.77
CA LEU A 2 17.30 -16.69 3.98
C LEU A 2 16.03 -17.18 4.72
N ALA A 3 16.13 -18.33 5.39
CA ALA A 3 15.04 -18.89 6.20
C ALA A 3 14.65 -17.98 7.38
N PHE A 4 15.61 -17.26 7.96
CA PHE A 4 15.37 -16.33 9.06
C PHE A 4 14.62 -15.10 8.60
N ILE A 5 14.94 -14.58 7.40
CA ILE A 5 14.25 -13.40 6.86
C ILE A 5 12.86 -13.77 6.35
N CYS A 6 12.69 -14.94 5.71
CA CYS A 6 11.35 -15.42 5.35
C CYS A 6 10.49 -15.66 6.59
N ALA A 7 11.06 -16.27 7.63
CA ALA A 7 10.38 -16.44 8.92
C ALA A 7 10.04 -15.08 9.55
N ALA A 8 10.95 -14.12 9.56
CA ALA A 8 10.70 -12.78 10.09
C ALA A 8 9.60 -12.04 9.31
N SER A 9 9.58 -12.12 7.97
CA SER A 9 8.52 -11.52 7.15
C SER A 9 7.16 -12.18 7.40
N VAL A 10 7.12 -13.51 7.51
CA VAL A 10 5.90 -14.26 7.83
C VAL A 10 5.42 -13.97 9.25
N ILE A 11 6.33 -13.81 10.21
CA ILE A 11 6.03 -13.45 11.59
C ILE A 11 5.53 -12.00 11.67
N LEU A 12 6.18 -11.04 11.00
CA LEU A 12 5.72 -9.64 10.97
C LEU A 12 4.36 -9.51 10.30
N LEU A 13 4.13 -10.28 9.24
CA LEU A 13 2.82 -10.37 8.61
C LEU A 13 1.79 -11.01 9.56
N GLY A 14 2.13 -12.14 10.20
CA GLY A 14 1.26 -12.80 11.17
C GLY A 14 0.91 -11.90 12.35
N LEU A 15 1.86 -11.10 12.83
CA LEU A 15 1.66 -10.11 13.87
C LEU A 15 0.78 -8.96 13.38
N ALA A 16 1.02 -8.43 12.18
CA ALA A 16 0.15 -7.41 11.58
C ALA A 16 -1.29 -7.90 11.36
N LEU A 17 -1.46 -9.20 11.08
CA LEU A 17 -2.75 -9.85 10.97
C LEU A 17 -3.41 -10.15 12.34
N GLN A 18 -2.61 -10.39 13.39
CA GLN A 18 -3.09 -10.68 14.76
C GLN A 18 -3.40 -9.41 15.58
N THR A 19 -2.68 -8.30 15.36
CA THR A 19 -2.91 -7.04 16.08
C THR A 19 -4.23 -6.37 15.73
N HIS A 20 -4.90 -6.86 14.68
CA HIS A 20 -6.24 -6.44 14.30
C HIS A 20 -7.14 -7.67 14.36
N HIS A 21 -8.30 -7.59 15.01
CA HIS A 21 -9.37 -8.57 14.86
C HIS A 21 -9.91 -8.49 13.42
N LEU A 22 -9.13 -8.94 12.44
CA LEU A 22 -9.55 -9.01 11.05
C LEU A 22 -10.71 -10.00 11.01
N SER A 23 -11.91 -9.48 10.77
CA SER A 23 -13.06 -10.35 10.54
C SER A 23 -12.69 -11.32 9.41
N ALA A 24 -13.04 -12.61 9.54
CA ALA A 24 -12.68 -13.64 8.55
C ALA A 24 -13.05 -13.23 7.11
N ARG A 25 -14.07 -12.37 6.96
CA ARG A 25 -14.50 -11.75 5.69
C ARG A 25 -13.42 -10.82 5.10
N LEU A 26 -12.81 -9.96 5.91
CA LEU A 26 -11.75 -9.05 5.45
C LEU A 26 -10.51 -9.82 5.01
N LEU A 27 -10.15 -10.88 5.75
CA LEU A 27 -9.05 -11.76 5.38
C LEU A 27 -9.32 -12.50 4.06
N ALA A 28 -10.54 -12.99 3.85
CA ALA A 28 -10.92 -13.63 2.60
C ALA A 28 -10.80 -12.69 1.39
N VAL A 29 -11.20 -11.43 1.55
CA VAL A 29 -11.09 -10.41 0.49
C VAL A 29 -9.64 -10.06 0.23
N LEU A 30 -8.84 -9.86 1.28
CA LEU A 30 -7.41 -9.66 1.17
C LEU A 30 -6.76 -10.78 0.38
N ALA A 31 -7.04 -12.04 0.75
CA ALA A 31 -6.50 -13.22 0.08
C ALA A 31 -6.94 -13.29 -1.40
N ALA A 32 -8.22 -13.01 -1.70
CA ALA A 32 -8.73 -13.01 -3.06
C ALA A 32 -8.06 -11.93 -3.93
N LEU A 33 -7.94 -10.70 -3.42
CA LEU A 33 -7.28 -9.62 -4.15
C LEU A 33 -5.79 -9.89 -4.32
N VAL A 34 -5.09 -10.37 -3.28
CA VAL A 34 -3.69 -10.81 -3.36
C VAL A 34 -3.50 -11.89 -4.42
N ALA A 35 -4.40 -12.87 -4.51
CA ALA A 35 -4.31 -13.93 -5.50
C ALA A 35 -4.46 -13.38 -6.92
N VAL A 36 -5.46 -12.52 -7.16
CA VAL A 36 -5.64 -11.83 -8.45
C VAL A 36 -4.38 -11.03 -8.80
N ASP A 37 -3.86 -10.28 -7.84
CA ASP A 37 -2.70 -9.41 -8.04
C ASP A 37 -1.42 -10.21 -8.33
N ALA A 38 -1.20 -11.30 -7.60
CA ALA A 38 -0.08 -12.19 -7.82
C ALA A 38 -0.11 -12.82 -9.21
N VAL A 39 -1.29 -13.19 -9.72
CA VAL A 39 -1.48 -13.72 -11.08
C VAL A 39 -1.27 -12.62 -12.13
N LEU A 40 -1.82 -11.42 -11.93
CA LEU A 40 -1.59 -10.27 -12.81
C LEU A 40 -0.12 -9.88 -12.90
N ARG A 41 0.68 -10.20 -11.88
CA ARG A 41 2.13 -10.00 -11.90
C ARG A 41 2.86 -10.95 -12.82
N ILE A 42 2.37 -12.18 -13.04
CA ILE A 42 3.12 -13.24 -13.75
C ILE A 42 3.58 -12.78 -15.14
N PRO A 43 2.72 -12.19 -16.01
CA PRO A 43 3.16 -11.66 -17.29
C PRO A 43 4.12 -10.47 -17.15
N ALA A 44 4.01 -9.71 -16.05
CA ALA A 44 4.82 -8.52 -15.79
C ALA A 44 6.22 -8.83 -15.22
N VAL A 45 6.43 -9.99 -14.59
CA VAL A 45 7.78 -10.46 -14.20
C VAL A 45 8.68 -10.61 -15.43
N ILE A 46 8.08 -10.79 -16.62
CA ILE A 46 8.74 -10.90 -17.93
C ILE A 46 8.31 -9.73 -18.87
N GLY A 47 7.51 -8.79 -18.37
CA GLY A 47 6.69 -7.89 -19.18
C GLY A 47 7.38 -6.61 -19.65
N ILE A 48 6.76 -5.98 -20.66
CA ILE A 48 7.24 -4.80 -21.40
C ILE A 48 7.61 -3.66 -20.43
N ALA A 49 8.91 -3.38 -20.33
CA ALA A 49 9.49 -2.18 -19.71
C ALA A 49 9.04 -1.89 -18.26
N GLY A 50 8.76 -2.89 -17.42
CA GLY A 50 8.53 -2.69 -15.97
C GLY A 50 7.10 -2.29 -15.56
N PHE A 51 6.17 -2.23 -16.52
CA PHE A 51 4.75 -2.08 -16.20
C PHE A 51 4.21 -3.35 -15.55
N SER A 52 3.66 -3.21 -14.35
CA SER A 52 2.99 -4.28 -13.62
C SER A 52 1.68 -3.75 -13.04
N PRO A 53 0.51 -4.31 -13.42
CA PRO A 53 -0.79 -3.87 -12.93
C PRO A 53 -0.95 -4.00 -11.41
N VAL A 54 -0.02 -4.67 -10.74
CA VAL A 54 -0.14 -5.04 -9.33
C VAL A 54 -0.26 -3.86 -8.39
N PHE A 55 0.46 -2.80 -8.70
CA PHE A 55 0.46 -1.61 -7.86
C PHE A 55 -0.92 -0.98 -7.82
N PHE A 56 -1.71 -1.07 -8.90
CA PHE A 56 -3.05 -0.52 -8.94
C PHE A 56 -3.96 -1.11 -7.84
N LEU A 57 -3.99 -2.44 -7.68
CA LEU A 57 -4.89 -3.06 -6.70
C LEU A 57 -4.46 -2.77 -5.26
N MET A 58 -3.17 -2.78 -4.94
CA MET A 58 -2.71 -2.40 -3.60
C MET A 58 -2.91 -0.91 -3.31
N LEU A 59 -2.82 -0.04 -4.32
CA LEU A 59 -3.10 1.40 -4.20
C LEU A 59 -4.58 1.63 -3.88
N VAL A 60 -5.52 1.15 -4.70
CA VAL A 60 -6.96 1.34 -4.47
C VAL A 60 -7.45 0.56 -3.25
N GLY A 61 -6.91 -0.64 -3.02
CA GLY A 61 -7.22 -1.50 -1.88
C GLY A 61 -6.79 -0.87 -0.58
N GLY A 62 -5.55 -0.36 -0.49
CA GLY A 62 -5.10 0.42 0.66
C GLY A 62 -5.94 1.68 0.84
N PHE A 63 -6.14 2.46 -0.22
CA PHE A 63 -6.87 3.73 -0.17
C PHE A 63 -8.31 3.62 0.36
N GLU A 64 -9.01 2.51 0.07
CA GLU A 64 -10.36 2.28 0.63
C GLU A 64 -10.37 1.41 1.88
N MET A 65 -9.50 0.41 2.03
CA MET A 65 -9.60 -0.52 3.18
C MET A 65 -8.71 -0.11 4.36
N GLY A 66 -7.84 0.89 4.16
CA GLY A 66 -7.00 1.49 5.19
C GLY A 66 -5.54 1.02 5.18
N PRO A 67 -4.68 1.65 6.01
CA PRO A 67 -3.23 1.45 5.98
C PRO A 67 -2.80 -0.01 6.23
N SER A 68 -3.36 -0.67 7.24
CA SER A 68 -2.99 -2.05 7.58
C SER A 68 -3.36 -3.03 6.47
N PHE A 69 -4.52 -2.84 5.84
CA PHE A 69 -4.94 -3.66 4.69
C PHE A 69 -3.99 -3.45 3.51
N GLY A 70 -3.68 -2.20 3.17
CA GLY A 70 -2.74 -1.87 2.11
C GLY A 70 -1.35 -2.45 2.34
N PHE A 71 -0.83 -2.39 3.57
CA PHE A 71 0.45 -2.99 3.93
C PHE A 71 0.45 -4.50 3.70
N ALA A 72 -0.53 -5.19 4.26
CA ALA A 72 -0.65 -6.63 4.13
C ALA A 72 -0.81 -7.03 2.66
N MET A 73 -1.63 -6.30 1.89
CA MET A 73 -1.87 -6.55 0.48
C MET A 73 -0.60 -6.43 -0.36
N GLY A 74 0.18 -5.36 -0.18
CA GLY A 74 1.44 -5.17 -0.88
C GLY A 74 2.46 -6.27 -0.56
N ALA A 75 2.67 -6.54 0.73
CA ALA A 75 3.62 -7.56 1.18
C ALA A 75 3.24 -8.98 0.73
N LEU A 76 1.96 -9.36 0.88
CA LEU A 76 1.45 -10.68 0.51
C LEU A 76 1.45 -10.88 -1.00
N THR A 77 1.10 -9.87 -1.79
CA THR A 77 1.14 -9.96 -3.25
C THR A 77 2.53 -10.33 -3.72
N LEU A 78 3.57 -9.64 -3.21
CA LEU A 78 4.93 -9.94 -3.62
C LEU A 78 5.40 -11.30 -3.12
N LEU A 79 5.01 -11.70 -1.91
CA LEU A 79 5.32 -13.03 -1.38
C LEU A 79 4.73 -14.14 -2.25
N VAL A 80 3.43 -14.07 -2.54
CA VAL A 80 2.72 -15.08 -3.35
C VAL A 80 3.24 -15.06 -4.78
N SER A 81 3.40 -13.88 -5.37
CA SER A 81 3.95 -13.75 -6.73
C SER A 81 5.37 -14.30 -6.83
N ALA A 82 6.24 -14.05 -5.84
CA ALA A 82 7.59 -14.60 -5.84
C ALA A 82 7.56 -16.13 -5.72
N ALA A 83 6.73 -16.69 -4.84
CA ALA A 83 6.54 -18.14 -4.73
C ALA A 83 6.09 -18.78 -6.05
N LEU A 84 5.30 -18.08 -6.88
CA LEU A 84 4.83 -18.55 -8.18
C LEU A 84 5.82 -18.37 -9.34
N THR A 85 6.83 -17.50 -9.20
CA THR A 85 7.67 -17.07 -10.33
C THR A 85 9.16 -17.32 -10.08
N ALA A 86 9.78 -16.54 -9.20
CA ALA A 86 11.23 -16.49 -9.01
C ALA A 86 11.73 -17.21 -7.74
N GLY A 87 10.81 -17.73 -6.91
CA GLY A 87 11.11 -18.32 -5.61
C GLY A 87 11.48 -17.28 -4.54
N PHE A 88 12.06 -17.76 -3.45
CA PHE A 88 12.47 -16.93 -2.32
C PHE A 88 13.92 -16.50 -2.49
N GLY A 89 14.14 -15.19 -2.68
CA GLY A 89 15.48 -14.59 -2.82
C GLY A 89 15.78 -13.57 -1.72
N PRO A 90 17.06 -13.20 -1.52
CA PRO A 90 17.45 -12.21 -0.50
C PRO A 90 16.86 -10.81 -0.75
N TRP A 91 16.47 -10.49 -2.00
CA TRP A 91 15.78 -9.25 -2.37
C TRP A 91 14.31 -9.20 -1.92
N LEU A 92 13.67 -10.36 -1.78
CA LEU A 92 12.22 -10.47 -1.60
C LEU A 92 11.71 -9.75 -0.33
N PRO A 93 12.33 -9.88 0.84
CA PRO A 93 11.87 -9.22 2.07
C PRO A 93 11.83 -7.69 1.93
N TYR A 94 12.84 -7.13 1.26
CA TYR A 94 12.92 -5.70 1.01
C TYR A 94 11.82 -5.26 0.03
N GLN A 95 11.61 -6.01 -1.05
CA GLN A 95 10.51 -5.76 -1.98
C GLN A 95 9.16 -5.80 -1.27
N MET A 96 8.91 -6.84 -0.44
CA MET A 96 7.67 -6.98 0.34
C MET A 96 7.43 -5.77 1.24
N LEU A 97 8.47 -5.29 1.93
CA LEU A 97 8.38 -4.12 2.80
C LEU A 97 8.08 -2.86 1.99
N ALA A 98 8.79 -2.63 0.88
CA ALA A 98 8.59 -1.47 0.01
C ALA A 98 7.17 -1.44 -0.57
N ALA A 99 6.66 -2.58 -1.07
CA ALA A 99 5.29 -2.67 -1.58
C ALA A 99 4.25 -2.52 -0.47
N GLY A 100 4.53 -3.08 0.72
CA GLY A 100 3.71 -2.86 1.90
C GLY A 100 3.60 -1.38 2.25
N TRP A 101 4.70 -0.62 2.22
CA TRP A 101 4.67 0.83 2.46
C TRP A 101 3.89 1.61 1.40
N VAL A 102 3.96 1.20 0.13
CA VAL A 102 3.14 1.80 -0.93
C VAL A 102 1.65 1.61 -0.65
N GLY A 103 1.22 0.38 -0.32
CA GLY A 103 -0.18 0.13 0.04
C GLY A 103 -0.59 0.84 1.33
N MET A 104 0.27 0.84 2.35
CA MET A 104 0.03 1.52 3.62
C MET A 104 -0.17 3.02 3.45
N GLY A 105 0.72 3.68 2.70
CA GLY A 105 0.63 5.11 2.46
C GLY A 105 -0.59 5.49 1.60
N ALA A 106 -1.01 4.62 0.67
CA ALA A 106 -2.28 4.79 -0.02
C ALA A 106 -3.45 4.82 0.97
N GLY A 107 -3.46 3.92 1.95
CA GLY A 107 -4.48 3.90 3.00
C GLY A 107 -4.45 5.12 3.93
N LEU A 108 -3.26 5.63 4.26
CA LEU A 108 -3.14 6.89 5.02
C LEU A 108 -3.72 8.05 4.22
N LEU A 109 -3.40 8.14 2.92
CA LEU A 109 -3.95 9.16 2.03
C LEU A 109 -5.47 9.04 1.87
N GLY A 110 -6.00 7.82 1.79
CA GLY A 110 -7.43 7.55 1.79
C GLY A 110 -8.12 8.11 3.04
N GLY A 111 -7.53 7.87 4.22
CA GLY A 111 -7.99 8.42 5.48
C GLY A 111 -7.97 9.96 5.54
N LEU A 112 -6.91 10.59 5.04
CA LEU A 112 -6.77 12.05 5.00
C LEU A 112 -7.75 12.73 4.03
N THR A 113 -8.29 11.98 3.07
CA THR A 113 -9.21 12.51 2.04
C THR A 113 -10.67 12.13 2.28
N VAL A 114 -11.00 11.56 3.44
CA VAL A 114 -12.38 11.28 3.84
C VAL A 114 -13.22 12.56 3.83
N GLY A 115 -14.45 12.47 3.32
CA GLY A 115 -15.37 13.61 3.20
C GLY A 115 -15.05 14.59 2.07
N ARG A 116 -13.93 14.42 1.35
CA ARG A 116 -13.62 15.22 0.16
C ARG A 116 -14.40 14.75 -1.06
N HIS A 117 -14.61 15.65 -2.00
CA HIS A 117 -15.25 15.36 -3.28
C HIS A 117 -14.51 14.25 -4.03
N SER A 118 -15.26 13.39 -4.75
CA SER A 118 -14.74 12.21 -5.45
C SER A 118 -13.56 12.54 -6.39
N GLY A 119 -13.65 13.67 -7.10
CA GLY A 119 -12.56 14.14 -7.98
C GLY A 119 -11.25 14.40 -7.24
N ILE A 120 -11.29 15.03 -6.06
CA ILE A 120 -10.10 15.31 -5.24
C ILE A 120 -9.47 14.00 -4.76
N ARG A 121 -10.30 13.05 -4.33
CA ARG A 121 -9.83 11.73 -3.88
C ARG A 121 -9.13 10.98 -5.01
N LEU A 122 -9.70 11.00 -6.21
CA LEU A 122 -9.11 10.37 -7.39
C LEU A 122 -7.81 11.05 -7.82
N SER A 123 -7.78 12.39 -7.83
CA SER A 123 -6.55 13.15 -8.15
C SER A 123 -5.44 12.89 -7.14
N ALA A 124 -5.76 12.84 -5.84
CA ALA A 124 -4.80 12.52 -4.80
C ALA A 124 -4.22 11.12 -5.01
N LEU A 125 -5.06 10.13 -5.29
CA LEU A 125 -4.63 8.77 -5.59
C LEU A 125 -3.77 8.71 -6.86
N ALA A 126 -4.12 9.45 -7.90
CA ALA A 126 -3.36 9.50 -9.15
C ALA A 126 -1.95 10.09 -8.95
N VAL A 127 -1.85 11.20 -8.22
CA VAL A 127 -0.54 11.80 -7.86
C VAL A 127 0.27 10.82 -7.01
N TYR A 128 -0.37 10.19 -6.02
CA TYR A 128 0.29 9.21 -5.17
C TYR A 128 0.78 7.99 -5.96
N ALA A 129 0.01 7.51 -6.92
CA ALA A 129 0.39 6.40 -7.81
C ALA A 129 1.65 6.71 -8.64
N VAL A 130 1.79 7.94 -9.12
CA VAL A 130 3.00 8.39 -9.84
C VAL A 130 4.19 8.47 -8.88
N VAL A 131 4.03 9.16 -7.75
CA VAL A 131 5.10 9.34 -6.76
C VAL A 131 5.62 8.01 -6.24
N THR A 132 4.71 7.08 -5.90
CA THR A 132 5.10 5.75 -5.42
C THR A 132 5.60 4.83 -6.53
N GLY A 133 5.19 5.05 -7.79
CA GLY A 133 5.75 4.33 -8.94
C GLY A 133 7.26 4.51 -9.06
N PHE A 134 7.74 5.76 -8.94
CA PHE A 134 9.17 6.08 -8.87
C PHE A 134 9.77 5.73 -7.51
N GLY A 135 9.10 6.11 -6.41
CA GLY A 135 9.60 5.90 -5.06
C GLY A 135 9.88 4.43 -4.74
N TYR A 136 9.04 3.51 -5.22
CA TYR A 136 9.27 2.08 -5.09
C TYR A 136 10.57 1.63 -5.79
N GLY A 137 10.83 2.09 -7.02
CA GLY A 137 12.03 1.71 -7.75
C GLY A 137 13.29 2.33 -7.18
N VAL A 138 13.25 3.61 -6.81
CA VAL A 138 14.34 4.27 -6.06
C VAL A 138 14.70 3.50 -4.79
N LEU A 139 13.70 3.02 -4.05
CA LEU A 139 13.93 2.19 -2.88
C LEU A 139 14.60 0.87 -3.27
N LEU A 140 14.09 0.14 -4.28
CA LEU A 140 14.71 -1.11 -4.75
C LEU A 140 16.16 -0.92 -5.18
N ASP A 141 16.41 0.09 -6.01
CA ASP A 141 17.73 0.41 -6.50
C ASP A 141 18.68 0.76 -5.36
N LEU A 142 18.23 1.48 -4.33
CA LEU A 142 19.09 1.83 -3.20
C LEU A 142 19.59 0.58 -2.44
N TRP A 143 18.76 -0.45 -2.34
CA TRP A 143 19.13 -1.74 -1.74
C TRP A 143 20.04 -2.56 -2.66
N GLU A 144 19.74 -2.60 -3.96
CA GLU A 144 20.44 -3.46 -4.93
C GLU A 144 21.76 -2.86 -5.43
N TRP A 145 21.86 -1.54 -5.48
CA TRP A 145 22.98 -0.81 -6.07
C TRP A 145 24.37 -1.22 -5.53
N PRO A 146 24.57 -1.40 -4.20
CA PRO A 146 25.86 -1.87 -3.66
C PRO A 146 26.16 -3.34 -3.98
N LEU A 147 25.15 -4.13 -4.36
CA LEU A 147 25.25 -5.58 -4.59
C LEU A 147 25.42 -5.91 -6.08
N LEU A 148 24.90 -5.07 -6.97
CA LEU A 148 24.91 -5.28 -8.42
C LEU A 148 26.26 -4.96 -9.08
N LEU A 149 26.91 -3.88 -8.64
CA LEU A 149 28.19 -3.42 -9.18
C LEU A 149 29.27 -3.58 -8.13
N GLY A 150 30.36 -4.28 -8.47
CA GLY A 150 31.52 -4.40 -7.58
C GLY A 150 31.99 -3.02 -7.11
N GLY A 151 32.27 -2.89 -5.81
CA GLY A 151 32.58 -1.61 -5.19
C GLY A 151 33.76 -0.91 -5.89
N GLY A 152 33.58 0.33 -6.34
CA GLY A 152 34.62 1.14 -6.98
C GLY A 152 35.04 0.70 -8.39
N THR A 153 34.37 -0.30 -8.99
CA THR A 153 34.68 -0.79 -10.34
C THR A 153 34.21 0.13 -11.47
N SER A 154 33.30 1.08 -11.20
CA SER A 154 32.71 1.97 -12.20
C SER A 154 32.40 3.36 -11.61
N PRO A 155 32.37 4.44 -12.43
CA PRO A 155 31.96 5.77 -11.99
C PRO A 155 30.54 5.84 -11.41
N ILE A 156 29.69 4.85 -11.70
CA ILE A 156 28.32 4.76 -11.16
C ILE A 156 28.19 3.71 -10.05
N SER A 157 29.26 2.99 -9.68
CA SER A 157 29.20 1.98 -8.61
C SER A 157 29.43 2.59 -7.23
N TRP A 158 28.84 1.93 -6.24
CA TRP A 158 29.08 2.23 -4.83
C TRP A 158 30.56 2.05 -4.48
N ALA A 159 31.10 2.83 -3.54
CA ALA A 159 32.43 2.60 -2.99
C ALA A 159 32.49 3.05 -1.51
N PRO A 160 33.30 2.38 -0.67
CA PRO A 160 33.48 2.79 0.72
C PRO A 160 34.26 4.12 0.79
N GLY A 161 33.93 4.95 1.79
CA GLY A 161 34.65 6.20 2.06
C GLY A 161 34.31 7.40 1.17
N LEU A 162 33.29 7.29 0.31
CA LEU A 162 32.82 8.43 -0.51
C LEU A 162 32.13 9.50 0.34
N ALA A 163 32.33 10.77 -0.02
CA ALA A 163 31.51 11.86 0.50
C ALA A 163 30.03 11.68 0.12
N THR A 164 29.11 12.20 0.93
CA THR A 164 27.65 12.07 0.70
C THR A 164 27.20 12.65 -0.63
N SER A 165 27.79 13.77 -1.07
CA SER A 165 27.50 14.39 -2.37
C SER A 165 27.93 13.52 -3.55
N GLU A 166 29.09 12.86 -3.44
CA GLU A 166 29.60 11.92 -4.41
C GLU A 166 28.71 10.68 -4.48
N LEU A 167 28.32 10.14 -3.32
CA LEU A 167 27.40 9.00 -3.22
C LEU A 167 26.06 9.30 -3.92
N ALA A 168 25.49 10.48 -3.67
CA ALA A 168 24.24 10.92 -4.30
C ALA A 168 24.39 11.06 -5.82
N ARG A 169 25.52 11.61 -6.30
CA ARG A 169 25.78 11.73 -7.74
C ARG A 169 25.88 10.36 -8.42
N ARG A 170 26.60 9.41 -7.81
CA ARG A 170 26.76 8.06 -8.38
C ARG A 170 25.46 7.29 -8.38
N PHE A 171 24.70 7.34 -7.29
CA PHE A 171 23.38 6.72 -7.23
C PHE A 171 22.42 7.35 -8.24
N GLY A 172 22.42 8.68 -8.37
CA GLY A 172 21.61 9.37 -9.37
C GLY A 172 21.97 8.94 -10.80
N ALA A 173 23.27 8.84 -11.12
CA ALA A 173 23.72 8.36 -12.42
C ALA A 173 23.34 6.89 -12.68
N PHE A 174 23.46 6.04 -11.66
CA PHE A 174 22.97 4.64 -11.72
C PHE A 174 21.47 4.62 -12.02
N TYR A 175 20.65 5.26 -11.17
CA TYR A 175 19.19 5.30 -11.32
C TYR A 175 18.72 5.80 -12.68
N LEU A 176 19.29 6.91 -13.16
CA LEU A 176 18.92 7.52 -14.44
C LEU A 176 19.26 6.62 -15.64
N THR A 177 20.31 5.82 -15.54
CA THR A 177 20.79 4.98 -16.66
C THR A 177 20.18 3.59 -16.65
N THR A 178 19.82 3.03 -15.49
CA THR A 178 19.34 1.66 -15.37
C THR A 178 17.83 1.55 -15.18
N SER A 179 17.24 2.47 -14.41
CA SER A 179 15.94 2.21 -13.76
C SER A 179 14.86 3.24 -14.09
N LEU A 180 15.24 4.48 -14.44
CA LEU A 180 14.30 5.57 -14.72
C LEU A 180 13.20 5.18 -15.73
N VAL A 181 13.58 4.51 -16.83
CA VAL A 181 12.63 4.11 -17.87
C VAL A 181 11.61 3.10 -17.31
N TYR A 182 12.09 2.08 -16.59
CA TYR A 182 11.24 1.07 -15.97
C TYR A 182 10.26 1.67 -14.95
N ASP A 183 10.76 2.60 -14.14
CA ASP A 183 9.95 3.29 -13.15
C ASP A 183 8.96 4.26 -13.78
N ALA A 184 9.32 4.92 -14.88
CA ALA A 184 8.41 5.78 -15.64
C ALA A 184 7.26 4.99 -16.25
N PHE A 185 7.51 3.81 -16.80
CA PHE A 185 6.46 2.91 -17.29
C PHE A 185 5.56 2.43 -16.15
N ARG A 186 6.13 2.09 -14.99
CA ARG A 186 5.34 1.74 -13.79
C ARG A 186 4.46 2.90 -13.34
N ALA A 187 5.04 4.09 -13.17
CA ALA A 187 4.32 5.28 -12.74
C ALA A 187 3.21 5.68 -13.74
N GLY A 188 3.53 5.69 -15.03
CA GLY A 188 2.59 6.00 -16.11
C GLY A 188 1.47 4.98 -16.22
N GLY A 189 1.77 3.69 -16.11
CA GLY A 189 0.77 2.63 -16.14
C GLY A 189 -0.16 2.66 -14.92
N ASN A 190 0.38 2.90 -13.72
CA ASN A 190 -0.45 3.07 -12.53
C ASN A 190 -1.35 4.30 -12.64
N LEU A 191 -0.81 5.42 -13.13
CA LEU A 191 -1.59 6.62 -13.41
C LEU A 191 -2.74 6.31 -14.39
N LEU A 192 -2.45 5.64 -15.50
CA LEU A 192 -3.45 5.26 -16.49
C LEU A 192 -4.55 4.38 -15.88
N LEU A 193 -4.17 3.36 -15.10
CA LEU A 193 -5.14 2.49 -14.42
C LEU A 193 -5.99 3.26 -13.40
N VAL A 194 -5.40 4.19 -12.64
CA VAL A 194 -6.16 5.06 -11.72
C VAL A 194 -7.13 5.96 -12.47
N LEU A 195 -6.72 6.58 -13.57
CA LEU A 195 -7.58 7.47 -14.36
C LEU A 195 -8.73 6.73 -15.04
N VAL A 196 -8.47 5.52 -15.57
CA VAL A 196 -9.48 4.73 -16.31
C VAL A 196 -10.38 3.93 -15.38
N ALA A 197 -9.80 3.26 -14.37
CA ALA A 197 -10.50 2.29 -13.53
C ALA A 197 -10.59 2.69 -12.05
N GLY A 198 -9.90 3.73 -11.61
CA GLY A 198 -9.88 4.13 -10.20
C GLY A 198 -11.26 4.45 -9.65
N ALA A 199 -12.05 5.29 -10.34
CA ALA A 199 -13.39 5.66 -9.89
C ALA A 199 -14.34 4.45 -9.70
N PRO A 200 -14.55 3.56 -10.71
CA PRO A 200 -15.44 2.41 -10.53
C PRO A 200 -14.92 1.40 -9.49
N VAL A 201 -13.60 1.18 -9.41
CA VAL A 201 -13.03 0.24 -8.45
C VAL A 201 -13.11 0.77 -7.01
N LEU A 202 -12.82 2.05 -6.78
CA LEU A 202 -13.01 2.69 -5.47
C LEU A 202 -14.48 2.62 -5.04
N ALA A 203 -15.42 2.89 -5.95
CA ALA A 203 -16.85 2.78 -5.66
C ALA A 203 -17.27 1.33 -5.31
N ALA A 204 -16.75 0.33 -6.03
CA ALA A 204 -17.01 -1.07 -5.74
C ALA A 204 -16.46 -1.49 -4.37
N LEU A 205 -15.20 -1.15 -4.07
CA LEU A 205 -14.57 -1.43 -2.77
C LEU A 205 -15.26 -0.70 -1.62
N HIS A 206 -15.68 0.54 -1.84
CA HIS A 206 -16.42 1.32 -0.84
C HIS A 206 -17.77 0.66 -0.50
N ARG A 207 -18.54 0.26 -1.52
CA ARG A 207 -19.81 -0.47 -1.34
C ARG A 207 -19.58 -1.80 -0.62
N PHE A 208 -18.53 -2.52 -0.99
CA PHE A 208 -18.16 -3.76 -0.33
C PHE A 208 -17.85 -3.53 1.15
N ARG A 209 -17.03 -2.53 1.47
CA ARG A 209 -16.67 -2.16 2.85
C ARG A 209 -17.91 -1.85 3.69
N LEU A 210 -18.80 -1.01 3.18
CA LEU A 210 -20.04 -0.65 3.88
C LEU A 210 -20.97 -1.85 4.10
N ARG A 211 -21.05 -2.77 3.13
CA ARG A 211 -22.00 -3.89 3.18
C ARG A 211 -21.53 -5.07 4.03
N PHE A 212 -20.22 -5.33 4.05
CA PHE A 212 -19.69 -6.58 4.58
C PHE A 212 -18.77 -6.43 5.79
N LEU A 213 -18.23 -5.22 6.03
CA LEU A 213 -17.22 -4.97 7.05
C LEU A 213 -17.65 -3.99 8.13
N VAL A 214 -18.73 -3.25 7.92
CA VAL A 214 -19.38 -2.50 8.99
C VAL A 214 -20.25 -3.48 9.77
N ASP A 215 -19.82 -3.85 10.96
CA ASP A 215 -20.71 -4.51 11.91
C ASP A 215 -21.76 -3.47 12.33
N TRP A 216 -23.00 -3.69 11.89
CA TRP A 216 -24.14 -2.97 12.45
C TRP A 216 -24.23 -3.38 13.92
N ALA A 217 -23.73 -2.54 14.83
CA ALA A 217 -24.18 -2.60 16.21
C ALA A 217 -25.71 -2.44 16.16
N PRO A 218 -26.51 -3.39 16.71
CA PRO A 218 -27.94 -3.14 16.91
C PRO A 218 -28.07 -1.77 17.57
N ALA A 219 -29.08 -0.99 17.23
CA ALA A 219 -29.42 0.21 17.97
C ALA A 219 -29.79 -0.18 19.41
N GLY A 220 -28.77 -0.44 20.22
CA GLY A 220 -28.85 -0.92 21.57
C GLY A 220 -29.10 0.28 22.46
N ASN A 221 -30.37 0.44 22.79
CA ASN A 221 -30.83 1.14 23.98
C ASN A 221 -30.68 2.67 23.91
N MET A 222 -31.30 3.31 22.92
CA MET A 222 -32.10 4.48 23.31
C MET A 222 -33.26 3.95 24.14
N SER A 223 -33.03 3.75 25.44
CA SER A 223 -34.14 3.84 26.37
C SER A 223 -34.75 5.22 26.14
N PRO A 224 -36.01 5.32 25.70
CA PRO A 224 -36.66 6.60 25.74
C PRO A 224 -36.69 6.91 27.23
N ASN A 225 -35.93 7.90 27.67
CA ASN A 225 -36.01 8.38 29.05
C ASN A 225 -37.35 9.12 29.18
N VAL A 226 -38.45 8.35 29.12
CA VAL A 226 -39.78 8.70 29.61
C VAL A 226 -39.66 8.58 31.12
N GLY A 227 -39.03 9.57 31.74
CA GLY A 227 -38.64 9.40 33.15
C GLY A 227 -37.85 10.52 33.79
N ALA A 228 -37.79 11.72 33.22
CA ALA A 228 -37.45 12.92 33.98
C ALA A 228 -38.26 14.09 33.42
N SER A 229 -39.41 14.33 34.03
CA SER A 229 -40.18 15.54 33.83
C SER A 229 -39.27 16.77 34.00
N PRO A 230 -39.42 17.81 33.17
CA PRO A 230 -38.83 19.10 33.48
C PRO A 230 -39.48 19.55 34.79
N ARG A 231 -38.72 19.62 35.89
CA ARG A 231 -39.19 20.32 37.08
C ARG A 231 -39.34 21.78 36.69
N TYR A 232 -40.57 22.18 36.39
CA TYR A 232 -40.99 23.57 36.38
C TYR A 232 -40.67 24.15 37.76
N ARG A 233 -39.67 25.03 37.83
CA ARG A 233 -39.39 25.83 39.02
C ARG A 233 -40.35 27.02 38.95
N ALA A 234 -41.40 27.00 39.75
CA ALA A 234 -42.30 28.13 39.88
C ALA A 234 -41.53 29.36 40.37
N PRO A 235 -41.84 30.57 39.88
CA PRO A 235 -41.30 31.80 40.45
C PRO A 235 -41.95 32.00 41.83
N THR A 236 -41.16 31.94 42.90
CA THR A 236 -41.58 32.45 44.21
C THR A 236 -41.49 33.97 44.16
N GLY A 237 -42.60 34.61 43.82
CA GLY A 237 -42.84 36.01 44.11
C GLY A 237 -43.52 36.13 45.46
N ALA A 238 -42.84 36.77 46.41
CA ALA A 238 -43.34 37.63 47.49
C ALA A 238 -42.22 37.80 48.52
N ASP A 239 -41.38 38.83 48.32
CA ASP A 239 -41.29 40.00 49.21
C ASP A 239 -40.55 41.12 48.47
#